data_AF-A0A022LBL8-F1
#
_entry.id   AF-A0A022LBL8-F1
#
_cell.length_a   1.000
_cell.length_b   1.000
_cell.length_c   1.000
_cell.angle_alpha   90.00
_cell.angle_beta   90.00
_cell.angle_gamma   90.00
#
_symmetry.space_group_name_H-M   'P 1'
#
loop_
_entity.id
_entity.type
_entity.pdbx_description
1 polymer ?
#
loop_
_entity_poly.entity_id
_entity_poly.type
_entity_poly.pdbx_seq_one_letter_code
_entity_poly.pdbx_strand_id
1 'polypeptide(L)'
;MRATWAYIDVFGPDAIAAQKEIDTLESTRHTDGDRLAMGEYDRLIDAWISGPDSFIPLHVGAMGRGVKDEVNWDGLALLVFPGKMRTNMFNTPPGVARRQRVLDAVAGGLPTRHGITRAVTPRLVARPDGTQMPWCAGFDKHSASYEVTKLRAAAYIFTSIMTMMRDSELQGLAPGCLGTRQGAPVVHSRVYKHQDPGGSEQVWWVSEPVVQAIKTAEQIALQPDRIFGSIRGGDIRDLRGFDVHDEIQRFIQWVNATAVDKGLEPISDVRIAPHRFRRTMAVITANEPDGEIALGITLKHNATRALTNATTSGYGAPTAAWAREFGHEAQNATAAELVSEWSQHAEGQRISRGPGAAAFNSGLDHVTRQYEQSPAHIGDDRTLRNLLRDEFSDLRIGTLNHCLGAANKAECLKGLPDDAKAGGPIPSLCSPVTCRNSVITERHTAIWQSEQDELERLLSDRRMAPAHRERLEQQLDLVRRITGQEPR
;
A
#
# COMPACT_ATOMS: atom_id res chain seq x y z
N MET A 1 -2.22 1.23 6.76
CA MET A 1 -2.37 1.06 5.30
C MET A 1 -3.55 1.83 4.72
N ARG A 2 -4.81 1.52 5.06
CA ARG A 2 -5.96 2.27 4.53
C ARG A 2 -5.89 3.78 4.78
N ALA A 3 -5.66 4.18 6.04
CA ALA A 3 -5.53 5.61 6.39
C ALA A 3 -4.35 6.30 5.69
N THR A 4 -3.20 5.63 5.55
CA THR A 4 -2.04 6.20 4.85
C THR A 4 -2.31 6.37 3.36
N TRP A 5 -3.02 5.41 2.75
CA TRP A 5 -3.40 5.51 1.34
C TRP A 5 -4.43 6.61 1.10
N ALA A 6 -5.46 6.73 1.94
CA ALA A 6 -6.43 7.82 1.86
C ALA A 6 -5.75 9.20 1.93
N TYR A 7 -4.72 9.34 2.77
CA TYR A 7 -3.89 10.54 2.80
C TYR A 7 -3.17 10.81 1.48
N ILE A 8 -2.53 9.79 0.89
CA ILE A 8 -1.74 9.94 -0.33
C ILE A 8 -2.64 10.21 -1.55
N ASP A 9 -3.75 9.48 -1.66
CA ASP A 9 -4.56 9.42 -2.87
C ASP A 9 -5.73 10.40 -2.86
N VAL A 10 -6.39 10.58 -1.71
CA VAL A 10 -7.60 11.39 -1.59
C VAL A 10 -7.28 12.78 -1.02
N PHE A 11 -6.62 12.85 0.13
CA PHE A 11 -6.42 14.12 0.86
C PHE A 11 -5.22 14.92 0.36
N GLY A 12 -4.19 14.22 -0.12
CA GLY A 12 -2.90 14.79 -0.51
C GLY A 12 -3.02 15.88 -1.59
N PRO A 13 -3.73 15.63 -2.71
CA PRO A 13 -3.92 16.64 -3.74
C PRO A 13 -4.51 17.96 -3.21
N ASP A 14 -5.54 17.87 -2.36
CA ASP A 14 -6.22 19.03 -1.80
C ASP A 14 -5.31 19.79 -0.82
N ALA A 15 -4.63 19.06 0.09
CA ALA A 15 -3.72 19.67 1.07
C ALA A 15 -2.51 20.35 0.42
N ILE A 16 -1.94 19.74 -0.62
CA ILE A 16 -0.80 20.31 -1.38
C ILE A 16 -1.26 21.56 -2.15
N ALA A 17 -2.42 21.49 -2.83
CA ALA A 17 -2.95 22.65 -3.54
C ALA A 17 -3.25 23.81 -2.59
N ALA A 18 -3.81 23.51 -1.42
CA ALA A 18 -4.10 24.51 -0.38
C ALA A 18 -2.83 25.16 0.14
N GLN A 19 -1.80 24.36 0.45
CA GLN A 19 -0.52 24.89 0.91
C GLN A 19 0.13 25.78 -0.16
N LYS A 20 0.11 25.39 -1.44
CA LYS A 20 0.66 26.21 -2.55
C LYS A 20 -0.09 27.54 -2.73
N GLU A 21 -1.42 27.53 -2.61
CA GLU A 21 -2.22 28.75 -2.67
C GLU A 21 -1.85 29.70 -1.52
N ILE A 22 -1.74 29.16 -0.31
CA ILE A 22 -1.36 29.93 0.89
C ILE A 22 0.08 30.46 0.77
N ASP A 23 1.03 29.64 0.32
CA ASP A 23 2.42 30.05 0.10
C ASP A 23 2.51 31.16 -0.96
N THR A 24 1.66 31.12 -1.99
CA THR A 24 1.55 32.19 -3.00
C THR A 24 1.05 33.49 -2.38
N LEU A 25 0.00 33.39 -1.54
CA LEU A 25 -0.49 34.53 -0.78
C LEU A 25 0.59 35.11 0.13
N GLU A 26 1.39 34.28 0.81
CA GLU A 26 2.45 34.74 1.73
C GLU A 26 3.69 35.29 1.03
N SER A 27 4.05 34.75 -0.14
CA SER A 27 5.26 35.12 -0.88
C SER A 27 5.11 36.33 -1.80
N THR A 28 3.88 36.84 -1.96
CA THR A 28 3.59 38.04 -2.74
C THR A 28 4.45 39.21 -2.24
N ARG A 29 5.32 39.79 -3.06
CA ARG A 29 6.24 40.85 -2.59
C ARG A 29 5.57 42.22 -2.69
N HIS A 30 5.60 42.96 -1.59
CA HIS A 30 5.39 44.41 -1.59
C HIS A 30 6.75 45.10 -1.47
N THR A 31 6.99 46.14 -2.28
CA THR A 31 8.19 46.96 -2.23
C THR A 31 8.39 47.55 -0.82
N ASP A 32 9.61 47.42 -0.26
CA ASP A 32 9.90 47.73 1.16
C ASP A 32 9.71 49.21 1.57
N GLY A 33 9.34 50.09 0.63
CA GLY A 33 8.94 51.48 0.87
C GLY A 33 7.46 51.68 1.24
N ASP A 34 6.58 50.70 1.05
CA ASP A 34 5.13 50.86 1.21
C ASP A 34 4.67 50.64 2.66
N ARG A 35 4.88 51.65 3.52
CA ARG A 35 3.97 51.83 4.66
C ARG A 35 2.67 52.37 4.08
N LEU A 36 1.73 51.47 3.79
CA LEU A 36 0.36 51.85 3.44
C LEU A 36 -0.16 52.88 4.45
N ALA A 37 -0.77 53.95 3.94
CA ALA A 37 -1.42 54.93 4.78
C ALA A 37 -2.58 54.26 5.56
N MET A 38 -2.92 54.77 6.75
CA MET A 38 -3.99 54.15 7.57
C MET A 38 -5.33 54.01 6.81
N GLY A 39 -5.68 54.97 5.94
CA GLY A 39 -6.91 54.91 5.13
C GLY A 39 -6.82 54.02 3.89
N GLU A 40 -5.65 53.45 3.59
CA GLU A 40 -5.49 52.50 2.49
C GLU A 40 -5.89 51.08 2.89
N TYR A 41 -5.67 50.69 4.14
CA TYR A 41 -6.21 49.45 4.70
C TYR A 41 -7.74 49.43 4.64
N ASP A 42 -8.38 50.54 4.99
CA ASP A 42 -9.85 50.67 4.95
C ASP A 42 -10.36 50.51 3.51
N ARG A 43 -9.71 51.17 2.53
CA ARG A 43 -10.05 51.04 1.10
C ARG A 43 -9.90 49.61 0.59
N LEU A 44 -8.83 48.90 0.98
CA LEU A 44 -8.63 47.50 0.58
C LEU A 44 -9.68 46.57 1.19
N ILE A 45 -10.07 46.81 2.45
CA ILE A 45 -11.15 46.06 3.11
C ILE A 45 -12.48 46.33 2.40
N ASP A 46 -12.82 47.58 2.10
CA ASP A 46 -14.06 47.94 1.41
C ASP A 46 -14.10 47.36 -0.02
N ALA A 47 -12.95 47.38 -0.72
CA ALA A 47 -12.80 46.77 -2.04
C ALA A 47 -12.95 45.24 -1.98
N TRP A 48 -12.39 44.59 -0.94
CA TRP A 48 -12.62 43.17 -0.71
C TRP A 48 -14.10 42.92 -0.42
N ILE A 49 -14.72 43.56 0.56
CA ILE A 49 -16.13 43.33 0.93
C ILE A 49 -17.08 43.50 -0.27
N SER A 50 -16.79 44.45 -1.16
CA SER A 50 -17.63 44.74 -2.34
C SER A 50 -17.31 43.87 -3.57
N GLY A 51 -16.31 43.00 -3.48
CA GLY A 51 -15.88 42.14 -4.59
C GLY A 51 -16.85 40.99 -4.88
N PRO A 52 -16.89 40.50 -6.14
CA PRO A 52 -17.85 39.46 -6.55
C PRO A 52 -17.55 38.06 -5.97
N ASP A 53 -16.30 37.78 -5.63
CA ASP A 53 -15.85 36.47 -5.09
C ASP A 53 -15.55 36.53 -3.58
N SER A 54 -16.06 37.55 -2.92
CA SER A 54 -15.63 37.90 -1.57
C SER A 54 -16.33 37.07 -0.53
N PHE A 55 -15.57 36.71 0.50
CA PHE A 55 -16.06 36.00 1.67
C PHE A 55 -15.23 36.40 2.88
N ILE A 56 -15.78 36.13 4.06
CA ILE A 56 -15.06 36.29 5.33
C ILE A 56 -14.59 34.91 5.81
N PRO A 57 -13.27 34.70 5.94
CA PRO A 57 -12.74 33.42 6.35
C PRO A 57 -13.01 33.17 7.83
N LEU A 58 -13.42 31.95 8.17
CA LEU A 58 -13.59 31.45 9.52
C LEU A 58 -12.47 30.46 9.87
N HIS A 59 -12.13 30.36 11.15
CA HIS A 59 -11.20 29.34 11.62
C HIS A 59 -11.79 27.93 11.43
N VAL A 60 -11.00 27.04 10.82
CA VAL A 60 -11.41 25.64 10.55
C VAL A 60 -11.48 24.82 11.85
N GLY A 61 -10.67 25.18 12.84
CA GLY A 61 -10.62 24.55 14.16
C GLY A 61 -9.99 25.48 15.20
N ALA A 62 -9.99 25.04 16.46
CA ALA A 62 -9.36 25.81 17.53
C ALA A 62 -7.83 25.62 17.49
N MET A 63 -7.08 26.71 17.29
CA MET A 63 -5.62 26.70 17.39
C MET A 63 -5.07 28.05 17.88
N GLY A 64 -4.31 28.03 18.97
CA GLY A 64 -3.74 29.24 19.57
C GLY A 64 -4.83 30.18 20.07
N ARG A 65 -4.93 31.37 19.46
CA ARG A 65 -5.98 32.38 19.77
C ARG A 65 -7.22 32.26 18.88
N GLY A 66 -7.17 31.44 17.83
CA GLY A 66 -8.30 31.23 16.94
C GLY A 66 -9.28 30.22 17.54
N VAL A 67 -10.57 30.58 17.55
CA VAL A 67 -11.68 29.71 17.96
C VAL A 67 -12.41 29.27 16.70
N LYS A 68 -12.79 27.99 16.64
CA LYS A 68 -13.54 27.43 15.51
C LYS A 68 -14.80 28.26 15.26
N ASP A 69 -15.14 28.44 13.98
CA ASP A 69 -16.32 29.19 13.51
C ASP A 69 -16.28 30.71 13.73
N GLU A 70 -15.26 31.24 14.42
CA GLU A 70 -15.01 32.68 14.50
C GLU A 70 -14.21 33.19 13.28
N VAL A 71 -14.32 34.50 13.02
CA VAL A 71 -13.60 35.17 11.93
C VAL A 71 -12.10 35.02 12.10
N ASN A 72 -11.45 34.45 11.07
CA ASN A 72 -10.01 34.33 10.97
C ASN A 72 -9.42 35.67 10.49
N TRP A 73 -9.19 36.59 11.44
CA TRP A 73 -8.69 37.93 11.14
C TRP A 73 -7.33 37.94 10.45
N ASP A 74 -6.43 37.02 10.81
CA ASP A 74 -5.12 36.91 10.18
C ASP A 74 -5.23 36.37 8.75
N GLY A 75 -6.14 35.41 8.53
CA GLY A 75 -6.50 34.91 7.21
C GLY A 75 -7.13 35.96 6.32
N LEU A 76 -8.07 36.75 6.88
CA LEU A 76 -8.69 37.86 6.15
C LEU A 76 -7.66 38.94 5.80
N ALA A 77 -6.73 39.24 6.71
CA ALA A 77 -5.65 40.17 6.42
C ALA A 77 -4.79 39.69 5.24
N LEU A 78 -4.52 38.39 5.15
CA LEU A 78 -3.75 37.81 4.05
C LEU A 78 -4.52 37.82 2.71
N LEU A 79 -5.84 37.67 2.73
CA LEU A 79 -6.69 37.77 1.53
C LEU A 79 -6.77 39.22 1.01
N VAL A 80 -6.95 40.18 1.92
CA VAL A 80 -7.09 41.60 1.60
C VAL A 80 -5.74 42.21 1.21
N PHE A 81 -4.66 41.74 1.84
CA PHE A 81 -3.31 42.24 1.63
C PHE A 81 -2.30 41.07 1.65
N PRO A 82 -2.10 40.38 0.51
CA PRO A 82 -1.11 39.31 0.38
C PRO A 82 0.30 39.77 0.78
N GLY A 83 1.21 38.85 1.10
CA GLY A 83 2.64 39.14 1.14
C GLY A 83 3.25 39.61 2.45
N LYS A 84 2.48 40.24 3.34
CA LYS A 84 2.90 40.53 4.71
C LYS A 84 1.75 40.27 5.67
N MET A 85 1.87 39.24 6.53
CA MET A 85 1.01 39.11 7.72
C MET A 85 1.24 40.31 8.64
N ARG A 86 0.50 41.40 8.43
CA ARG A 86 0.42 42.47 9.41
C ARG A 86 -0.69 42.10 10.38
N THR A 87 -0.33 41.24 11.34
CA THR A 87 -1.14 40.84 12.51
C THR A 87 -1.78 42.03 13.24
N ASN A 88 -1.30 43.26 13.01
CA ASN A 88 -1.81 44.49 13.60
C ASN A 88 -2.90 45.24 12.79
N MET A 89 -3.37 44.74 11.63
CA MET A 89 -4.42 45.43 10.85
C MET A 89 -5.77 45.47 11.59
N PHE A 90 -6.13 44.37 12.26
CA PHE A 90 -7.38 44.22 13.02
C PHE A 90 -7.18 44.24 14.55
N ASN A 91 -5.95 44.05 15.04
CA ASN A 91 -5.64 43.93 16.47
C ASN A 91 -5.18 45.25 17.12
N THR A 92 -5.24 46.39 16.42
CA THR A 92 -4.90 47.73 16.93
C THR A 92 -6.17 48.53 17.25
N PRO A 93 -6.09 49.66 17.98
CA PRO A 93 -7.27 50.49 18.27
C PRO A 93 -8.07 50.91 17.00
N PRO A 94 -7.44 51.31 15.87
CA PRO A 94 -8.17 51.53 14.61
C PRO A 94 -8.76 50.23 14.00
N GLY A 95 -8.21 49.08 14.36
CA GLY A 95 -8.68 47.76 13.95
C GLY A 95 -10.07 47.40 14.49
N VAL A 96 -10.50 47.99 15.61
CA VAL A 96 -11.84 47.76 16.18
C VAL A 96 -12.93 48.20 15.21
N ALA A 97 -12.79 49.40 14.62
CA ALA A 97 -13.73 49.90 13.62
C ALA A 97 -13.76 49.02 12.36
N ARG A 98 -12.61 48.52 11.92
CA ARG A 98 -12.51 47.58 10.78
C ARG A 98 -13.18 46.25 11.05
N ARG A 99 -13.01 45.71 12.26
CA ARG A 99 -13.70 44.49 12.69
C ARG A 99 -15.21 44.67 12.66
N GLN A 100 -15.72 45.76 13.23
CA GLN A 100 -17.14 46.04 13.21
C GLN A 100 -17.65 46.12 11.77
N ARG A 101 -16.92 46.81 10.88
CA ARG A 101 -17.27 46.91 9.45
C ARG A 101 -17.39 45.54 8.76
N VAL A 102 -16.47 44.62 9.06
CA VAL A 102 -16.52 43.24 8.56
C VAL A 102 -17.71 42.47 9.15
N LEU A 103 -17.97 42.61 10.45
CA LEU A 103 -19.10 41.95 11.12
C LEU A 103 -20.45 42.47 10.58
N ASP A 104 -20.56 43.78 10.32
CA ASP A 104 -21.73 44.39 9.72
C ASP A 104 -21.95 43.87 8.28
N ALA A 105 -20.88 43.67 7.52
CA ALA A 105 -20.96 43.08 6.19
C ALA A 105 -21.44 41.62 6.22
N VAL A 106 -20.96 40.82 7.18
CA VAL A 106 -21.44 39.45 7.41
C VAL A 106 -22.92 39.46 7.80
N ALA A 107 -23.33 40.34 8.72
CA ALA A 107 -24.73 40.52 9.11
C ALA A 107 -25.61 40.99 7.94
N GLY A 108 -25.03 41.77 7.01
CA GLY A 108 -25.65 42.21 5.76
C GLY A 108 -25.71 41.15 4.65
N GLY A 109 -25.23 39.93 4.89
CA GLY A 109 -25.35 38.80 3.97
C GLY A 109 -24.07 38.45 3.19
N LEU A 110 -22.92 39.06 3.50
CA LEU A 110 -21.64 38.64 2.92
C LEU A 110 -21.31 37.20 3.36
N PRO A 111 -21.00 36.27 2.44
CA PRO A 111 -20.83 34.88 2.79
C PRO A 111 -19.58 34.64 3.64
N THR A 112 -19.67 33.66 4.53
CA THR A 112 -18.53 33.15 5.32
C THR A 112 -18.09 31.79 4.79
N ARG A 113 -16.81 31.45 4.94
CA ARG A 113 -16.27 30.14 4.56
C ARG A 113 -15.19 29.71 5.55
N HIS A 114 -15.07 28.41 5.84
CA HIS A 114 -13.97 27.89 6.64
C HIS A 114 -12.66 27.91 5.84
N GLY A 115 -11.60 28.46 6.43
CA GLY A 115 -10.31 28.59 5.76
C GLY A 115 -10.21 29.81 4.85
N ILE A 116 -9.08 29.92 4.15
CA ILE A 116 -8.70 31.06 3.32
C ILE A 116 -8.49 30.70 1.84
N THR A 117 -8.46 29.41 1.50
CA THR A 117 -8.26 28.96 0.12
C THR A 117 -9.52 29.19 -0.72
N ARG A 118 -9.34 29.75 -1.91
CA ARG A 118 -10.41 30.06 -2.87
C ARG A 118 -10.59 28.96 -3.91
N ALA A 119 -9.48 28.41 -4.40
CA ALA A 119 -9.49 27.48 -5.52
C ALA A 119 -9.65 26.02 -5.08
N VAL A 120 -9.37 25.72 -3.80
CA VAL A 120 -9.38 24.36 -3.27
C VAL A 120 -10.73 24.05 -2.63
N THR A 121 -11.45 23.12 -3.23
CA THR A 121 -12.65 22.51 -2.64
C THR A 121 -12.29 21.11 -2.15
N PRO A 122 -12.40 20.81 -0.84
CA PRO A 122 -12.08 19.49 -0.33
C PRO A 122 -12.97 18.40 -0.96
N ARG A 123 -12.37 17.28 -1.36
CA ARG A 123 -13.08 16.16 -1.96
C ARG A 123 -14.11 15.55 -1.00
N LEU A 124 -15.17 15.01 -1.58
CA LEU A 124 -16.18 14.26 -0.83
C LEU A 124 -15.64 12.86 -0.49
N VAL A 125 -15.92 12.42 0.74
CA VAL A 125 -15.65 11.08 1.23
C VAL A 125 -16.90 10.48 1.85
N ALA A 126 -17.01 9.15 1.73
CA ALA A 126 -18.06 8.38 2.38
C ALA A 126 -17.78 8.32 3.89
N ARG A 127 -18.75 8.72 4.69
CA ARG A 127 -18.76 8.50 6.14
C ARG A 127 -19.27 7.09 6.47
N PRO A 128 -19.03 6.60 7.70
CA PRO A 128 -19.56 5.30 8.14
C PRO A 128 -21.09 5.17 8.03
N ASP A 129 -21.81 6.28 8.05
CA ASP A 129 -23.27 6.35 7.87
C ASP A 129 -23.72 6.37 6.39
N GLY A 130 -22.78 6.27 5.44
CA GLY A 130 -23.04 6.29 4.00
C GLY A 130 -23.19 7.69 3.39
N THR A 131 -23.16 8.76 4.19
CA THR A 131 -23.24 10.13 3.68
C THR A 131 -21.95 10.55 2.99
N GLN A 132 -22.07 11.38 1.94
CA GLN A 132 -20.93 11.97 1.22
C GLN A 132 -20.72 13.39 1.72
N MET A 133 -19.57 13.64 2.35
CA MET A 133 -19.25 14.93 2.96
C MET A 133 -17.81 15.32 2.60
N PRO A 134 -17.48 16.62 2.48
CA PRO A 134 -16.10 17.05 2.36
C PRO A 134 -15.25 16.48 3.51
N TRP A 135 -14.06 15.96 3.21
CA TRP A 135 -13.20 15.35 4.24
C TRP A 135 -12.67 16.36 5.27
N CYS A 136 -12.69 17.64 4.94
CA CYS A 136 -12.47 18.74 5.88
C CYS A 136 -13.35 19.94 5.50
N ALA A 137 -13.52 20.88 6.42
CA ALA A 137 -14.34 22.07 6.20
C ALA A 137 -13.66 23.11 5.28
N GLY A 138 -12.33 23.08 5.20
CA GLY A 138 -11.53 24.02 4.42
C GLY A 138 -10.09 24.11 4.93
N PHE A 139 -9.32 25.04 4.38
CA PHE A 139 -7.90 25.20 4.72
C PHE A 139 -7.56 26.61 5.17
N ASP A 140 -7.13 26.75 6.42
CA ASP A 140 -6.35 27.91 6.85
C ASP A 140 -4.85 27.57 6.85
N LYS A 141 -4.00 28.57 7.09
CA LYS A 141 -2.53 28.39 7.14
C LYS A 141 -2.12 27.23 8.05
N HIS A 142 -2.74 27.14 9.21
CA HIS A 142 -2.36 26.14 10.20
C HIS A 142 -2.85 24.76 9.80
N SER A 143 -4.11 24.65 9.38
CA SER A 143 -4.68 23.37 8.98
C SER A 143 -4.00 22.80 7.73
N ALA A 144 -3.70 23.61 6.71
CA ALA A 144 -2.96 23.18 5.53
C ALA A 144 -1.57 22.62 5.89
N SER A 145 -0.79 23.38 6.66
CA SER A 145 0.55 22.96 7.09
C SER A 145 0.52 21.69 7.94
N TYR A 146 -0.49 21.57 8.80
CA TYR A 146 -0.68 20.39 9.63
C TYR A 146 -1.03 19.16 8.78
N GLU A 147 -1.93 19.28 7.81
CA GLU A 147 -2.28 18.18 6.90
C GLU A 147 -1.11 17.76 6.01
N VAL A 148 -0.31 18.70 5.51
CA VAL A 148 0.93 18.38 4.76
C VAL A 148 1.93 17.63 5.66
N THR A 149 2.01 17.96 6.95
CA THR A 149 2.83 17.21 7.91
C THR A 149 2.35 15.76 8.06
N LYS A 150 1.04 15.54 8.12
CA LYS A 150 0.45 14.19 8.18
C LYS A 150 0.59 13.44 6.86
N LEU A 151 0.54 14.14 5.74
CA LEU A 151 0.79 13.58 4.41
C LEU A 151 2.22 13.05 4.27
N ARG A 152 3.23 13.78 4.75
CA ARG A 152 4.61 13.28 4.82
C ARG A 152 4.72 12.01 5.66
N ALA A 153 4.12 12.01 6.85
CA ALA A 153 4.11 10.83 7.71
C ALA A 153 3.42 9.63 7.03
N ALA A 154 2.27 9.86 6.37
CA ALA A 154 1.55 8.85 5.63
C ALA A 154 2.38 8.25 4.48
N ALA A 155 3.02 9.11 3.67
CA ALA A 155 3.89 8.70 2.57
C ALA A 155 5.09 7.88 3.07
N TYR A 156 5.73 8.29 4.18
CA TYR A 156 6.80 7.53 4.81
C TYR A 156 6.31 6.15 5.27
N ILE A 157 5.22 6.10 6.04
CA ILE A 157 4.69 4.85 6.60
C ILE A 157 4.27 3.89 5.49
N PHE A 158 3.57 4.38 4.48
CA PHE A 158 3.13 3.57 3.34
C PHE A 158 4.32 3.00 2.56
N THR A 159 5.31 3.84 2.25
CA THR A 159 6.53 3.41 1.56
C THR A 159 7.26 2.38 2.41
N SER A 160 7.42 2.62 3.72
CA SER A 160 8.08 1.69 4.63
C SER A 160 7.43 0.30 4.67
N ILE A 161 6.09 0.24 4.69
CA ILE A 161 5.35 -1.02 4.67
C ILE A 161 5.55 -1.74 3.34
N MET A 162 5.35 -1.04 2.21
CA MET A 162 5.29 -1.65 0.89
C MET A 162 6.66 -2.04 0.32
N THR A 163 7.71 -1.27 0.61
CA THR A 163 9.07 -1.56 0.09
C THR A 163 9.88 -2.43 1.02
N MET A 164 9.43 -2.61 2.27
CA MET A 164 10.18 -3.25 3.33
C MET A 164 11.54 -2.58 3.60
N MET A 165 11.80 -1.36 3.14
CA MET A 165 13.08 -0.66 3.37
C MET A 165 13.33 -0.41 4.87
N ARG A 166 14.60 -0.40 5.28
CA ARG A 166 14.99 0.02 6.63
C ARG A 166 14.80 1.52 6.77
N ASP A 167 14.62 1.95 8.01
CA ASP A 167 14.48 3.37 8.34
C ASP A 167 15.62 4.23 7.74
N SER A 168 16.87 3.82 7.93
CA SER A 168 18.03 4.53 7.37
C SER A 168 18.04 4.60 5.83
N GLU A 169 17.45 3.60 5.16
CA GLU A 169 17.34 3.57 3.69
C GLU A 169 16.25 4.54 3.23
N LEU A 170 15.11 4.59 3.93
CA LEU A 170 14.01 5.53 3.65
C LEU A 170 14.40 6.98 3.92
N GLN A 171 14.99 7.28 5.09
CA GLN A 171 15.41 8.63 5.43
C GLN A 171 16.56 9.16 4.55
N GLY A 172 17.24 8.27 3.82
CA GLY A 172 18.27 8.61 2.85
C GLY A 172 17.75 8.85 1.43
N LEU A 173 16.44 8.75 1.19
CA LEU A 173 15.86 9.03 -0.12
C LEU A 173 15.86 10.53 -0.42
N ALA A 174 16.40 10.89 -1.58
CA ALA A 174 16.45 12.26 -2.09
C ALA A 174 15.41 12.46 -3.22
N PRO A 175 14.99 13.70 -3.52
CA PRO A 175 14.20 13.99 -4.71
C PRO A 175 14.85 13.44 -5.98
N GLY A 176 14.06 12.85 -6.87
CA GLY A 176 14.56 12.17 -8.07
C GLY A 176 15.03 10.73 -7.83
N CYS A 177 14.66 10.11 -6.70
CA CYS A 177 15.03 8.72 -6.39
C CYS A 177 14.26 7.66 -7.22
N LEU A 178 13.24 8.07 -7.98
CA LEU A 178 12.46 7.16 -8.83
C LEU A 178 13.18 6.92 -10.15
N GLY A 179 13.14 5.67 -10.62
CA GLY A 179 13.72 5.26 -11.89
C GLY A 179 12.95 4.11 -12.53
N THR A 180 13.53 3.52 -13.58
CA THR A 180 12.97 2.34 -14.24
C THR A 180 14.07 1.32 -14.50
N ARG A 181 13.79 0.05 -14.23
CA ARG A 181 14.69 -1.07 -14.52
C ARG A 181 13.90 -2.23 -15.10
N GLN A 182 14.28 -2.68 -16.29
CA GLN A 182 13.59 -3.75 -17.01
C GLN A 182 12.08 -3.46 -17.21
N GLY A 183 11.74 -2.21 -17.52
CA GLY A 183 10.35 -1.80 -17.73
C GLY A 183 9.50 -1.64 -16.46
N ALA A 184 10.04 -1.92 -15.28
CA ALA A 184 9.35 -1.78 -13.99
C ALA A 184 9.88 -0.58 -13.19
N PRO A 185 9.02 0.12 -12.43
CA PRO A 185 9.44 1.24 -11.61
C PRO A 185 10.31 0.79 -10.44
N VAL A 186 11.34 1.59 -10.15
CA VAL A 186 12.27 1.33 -9.06
C VAL A 186 12.54 2.58 -8.23
N VAL A 187 12.98 2.37 -6.99
CA VAL A 187 13.50 3.38 -6.08
C VAL A 187 14.99 3.16 -5.90
N HIS A 188 15.76 4.21 -6.10
CA HIS A 188 17.20 4.27 -5.85
C HIS A 188 17.43 4.87 -4.46
N SER A 189 18.09 4.12 -3.56
CA SER A 189 18.56 4.69 -2.29
C SER A 189 20.05 4.44 -2.12
N ARG A 190 20.72 5.34 -1.39
CA ARG A 190 22.15 5.25 -1.09
C ARG A 190 22.35 4.81 0.35
N VAL A 191 23.11 3.72 0.54
CA VAL A 191 23.48 3.24 1.87
C VAL A 191 24.90 3.67 2.19
N TYR A 192 25.06 4.44 3.28
CA TYR A 192 26.36 4.97 3.73
C TYR A 192 27.02 4.13 4.85
N LYS A 193 26.36 3.08 5.36
CA LYS A 193 26.86 2.31 6.51
C LYS A 193 27.86 1.23 6.07
N HIS A 194 29.09 1.29 6.58
CA HIS A 194 30.20 0.32 6.37
C HIS A 194 30.81 0.25 4.96
N GLN A 195 30.71 1.32 4.15
CA GLN A 195 31.31 1.36 2.80
C GLN A 195 31.97 2.70 2.50
N ASP A 196 32.79 2.72 1.44
CA ASP A 196 33.58 3.86 0.94
C ASP A 196 32.76 5.16 0.83
N PRO A 197 33.40 6.35 0.81
CA PRO A 197 32.74 7.67 0.89
C PRO A 197 31.61 7.94 -0.12
N GLY A 198 31.47 7.12 -1.17
CA GLY A 198 30.41 7.20 -2.18
C GLY A 198 29.09 6.48 -1.82
N GLY A 199 29.09 5.54 -0.87
CA GLY A 199 27.96 4.63 -0.59
C GLY A 199 27.65 3.67 -1.75
N SER A 200 27.02 2.51 -1.47
CA SER A 200 26.48 1.68 -2.57
C SER A 200 25.06 2.10 -2.91
N GLU A 201 24.82 2.28 -4.21
CA GLU A 201 23.48 2.43 -4.74
C GLU A 201 22.74 1.09 -4.60
N GLN A 202 21.57 1.16 -3.98
CA GLN A 202 20.65 0.06 -3.82
C GLN A 202 19.36 0.38 -4.56
N VAL A 203 18.78 -0.64 -5.19
CA VAL A 203 17.60 -0.49 -6.04
C VAL A 203 16.47 -1.38 -5.50
N TRP A 204 15.28 -0.82 -5.33
CA TRP A 204 14.07 -1.53 -4.94
C TRP A 204 13.06 -1.47 -6.08
N TRP A 205 12.58 -2.62 -6.55
CA TRP A 205 11.39 -2.66 -7.40
C TRP A 205 10.16 -2.34 -6.56
N VAL A 206 9.31 -1.47 -7.06
CA VAL A 206 8.15 -0.95 -6.33
C VAL A 206 6.90 -1.00 -7.17
N SER A 207 5.74 -0.88 -6.54
CA SER A 207 4.45 -0.77 -7.22
C SER A 207 4.08 0.69 -7.51
N GLU A 208 3.15 0.91 -8.44
CA GLU A 208 2.68 2.27 -8.78
C GLU A 208 2.16 3.07 -7.56
N PRO A 209 1.43 2.47 -6.58
CA PRO A 209 1.08 3.17 -5.35
C PRO A 209 2.27 3.74 -4.57
N VAL A 210 3.42 3.03 -4.58
CA VAL A 210 4.65 3.52 -3.94
C VAL A 210 5.26 4.66 -4.74
N VAL A 211 5.21 4.58 -6.07
CA VAL A 211 5.60 5.70 -6.96
C VAL A 211 4.79 6.95 -6.63
N GLN A 212 3.47 6.83 -6.47
CA GLN A 212 2.59 7.94 -6.09
C GLN A 212 2.93 8.48 -4.69
N ALA A 213 3.18 7.61 -3.71
CA ALA A 213 3.59 8.02 -2.37
C ALA A 213 4.89 8.84 -2.38
N ILE A 214 5.89 8.40 -3.16
CA ILE A 214 7.17 9.10 -3.29
C ILE A 214 7.01 10.43 -4.03
N LYS A 215 6.29 10.48 -5.17
CA LYS A 215 5.98 11.72 -5.88
C LYS A 215 5.23 12.72 -4.99
N THR A 216 4.36 12.23 -4.13
CA THR A 216 3.62 13.06 -3.16
C THR A 216 4.58 13.63 -2.11
N ALA A 217 5.49 12.82 -1.57
CA ALA A 217 6.52 13.28 -0.64
C ALA A 217 7.49 14.28 -1.27
N GLU A 218 7.89 14.07 -2.52
CA GLU A 218 8.76 14.99 -3.28
C GLU A 218 8.13 16.38 -3.44
N GLN A 219 6.82 16.46 -3.69
CA GLN A 219 6.12 17.75 -3.84
C GLN A 219 6.12 18.61 -2.58
N ILE A 220 6.29 18.00 -1.40
CA ILE A 220 6.27 18.68 -0.10
C ILE A 220 7.64 18.70 0.58
N ALA A 221 8.67 18.18 -0.09
CA ALA A 221 10.03 18.14 0.41
C ALA A 221 10.65 19.55 0.35
N LEU A 222 11.24 19.98 1.47
CA LEU A 222 11.95 21.27 1.55
C LEU A 222 13.47 21.13 1.37
N GLN A 223 14.00 19.91 1.56
CA GLN A 223 15.44 19.65 1.55
C GLN A 223 15.84 19.03 0.21
N PRO A 224 16.94 19.49 -0.42
CA PRO A 224 17.39 18.99 -1.72
C PRO A 224 17.95 17.56 -1.64
N ASP A 225 18.36 17.10 -0.46
CA ASP A 225 18.96 15.79 -0.23
C ASP A 225 18.00 14.78 0.41
N ARG A 226 16.78 15.19 0.81
CA ARG A 226 15.85 14.33 1.57
C ARG A 226 14.38 14.60 1.26
N ILE A 227 13.64 13.57 0.86
CA ILE A 227 12.18 13.64 0.70
C ILE A 227 11.44 13.53 2.04
N PHE A 228 12.04 12.84 3.02
CA PHE A 228 11.51 12.70 4.39
C PHE A 228 12.33 13.54 5.40
N GLY A 229 12.69 14.76 4.99
CA GLY A 229 13.35 15.77 5.84
C GLY A 229 12.36 16.61 6.65
N SER A 230 12.86 17.60 7.40
CA SER A 230 12.02 18.59 8.11
C SER A 230 11.11 19.36 7.14
N ILE A 231 9.84 19.56 7.50
CA ILE A 231 8.90 20.44 6.76
C ILE A 231 8.89 21.88 7.33
N ARG A 232 9.75 22.20 8.31
CA ARG A 232 9.90 23.57 8.81
C ARG A 232 11.27 24.10 8.46
N GLY A 233 11.32 25.22 7.73
CA GLY A 233 12.54 25.98 7.48
C GLY A 233 12.96 26.72 8.74
N GLY A 234 14.12 26.37 9.30
CA GLY A 234 14.72 27.05 10.44
C GLY A 234 16.09 26.47 10.79
N ASP A 235 17.07 27.33 11.03
CA ASP A 235 18.46 27.02 11.43
C ASP A 235 18.56 26.49 12.88
N ILE A 236 17.63 25.65 13.31
CA ILE A 236 17.79 24.93 14.58
C ILE A 236 18.67 23.72 14.30
N ARG A 237 19.97 23.96 14.49
CA ARG A 237 21.04 22.96 14.55
C ARG A 237 20.58 21.77 15.40
N ASP A 238 20.72 20.57 14.83
CA ASP A 238 20.54 19.23 15.43
C ASP A 238 19.13 18.64 15.64
N LEU A 239 18.10 19.10 14.92
CA LEU A 239 16.93 18.24 14.68
C LEU A 239 17.10 17.44 13.39
N ARG A 240 17.42 16.15 13.57
CA ARG A 240 17.13 15.08 12.60
C ARG A 240 15.60 15.03 12.39
N GLY A 241 15.07 15.94 11.57
CA GLY A 241 13.68 16.46 11.58
C GLY A 241 12.53 15.50 11.21
N PHE A 242 12.72 14.20 11.40
CA PHE A 242 11.73 13.16 11.24
C PHE A 242 12.05 12.02 12.22
N ASP A 243 11.65 12.17 13.48
CA ASP A 243 11.71 11.05 14.43
C ASP A 243 10.57 10.08 14.08
N VAL A 244 10.93 8.94 13.53
CA VAL A 244 9.95 7.99 12.99
C VAL A 244 8.99 7.49 14.07
N HIS A 245 9.48 7.30 15.30
CA HIS A 245 8.63 6.78 16.37
C HIS A 245 7.58 7.81 16.77
N ASP A 246 8.00 9.05 16.97
CA ASP A 246 7.12 10.17 17.29
C ASP A 246 6.13 10.45 16.13
N GLU A 247 6.60 10.45 14.88
CA GLU A 247 5.77 10.71 13.69
C GLU A 247 4.70 9.63 13.49
N ILE A 248 5.02 8.35 13.70
CA ILE A 248 4.03 7.26 13.64
C ILE A 248 2.97 7.46 14.73
N GLN A 249 3.37 7.73 15.97
CA GLN A 249 2.42 7.90 17.07
C GLN A 249 1.53 9.13 16.85
N ARG A 250 2.11 10.25 16.42
CA ARG A 250 1.36 11.48 16.09
C ARG A 250 0.44 11.30 14.89
N PHE A 251 0.80 10.45 13.93
CA PHE A 251 -0.08 10.13 12.80
C PHE A 251 -1.27 9.29 13.27
N ILE A 252 -1.03 8.25 14.09
CA ILE A 252 -2.09 7.40 14.64
C ILE A 252 -3.06 8.22 15.50
N GLN A 253 -2.54 9.01 16.44
CA GLN A 253 -3.36 9.88 17.29
C GLN A 253 -4.23 10.82 16.47
N TRP A 254 -3.67 11.39 15.40
CA TRP A 254 -4.40 12.29 14.52
C TRP A 254 -5.49 11.60 13.71
N VAL A 255 -5.18 10.44 13.10
CA VAL A 255 -6.17 9.64 12.38
C VAL A 255 -7.31 9.26 13.32
N ASN A 256 -7.01 8.82 14.54
CA ASN A 256 -8.03 8.43 15.50
C ASN A 256 -8.88 9.62 15.98
N ALA A 257 -8.27 10.80 16.15
CA ALA A 257 -8.99 12.02 16.55
C ALA A 257 -9.89 12.57 15.44
N THR A 258 -9.59 12.30 14.17
CA THR A 258 -10.31 12.84 13.01
C THR A 258 -11.03 11.79 12.18
N ALA A 259 -11.09 10.55 12.67
CA ALA A 259 -11.55 9.39 11.91
C ALA A 259 -12.95 9.58 11.32
N VAL A 260 -13.90 9.99 12.16
CA VAL A 260 -15.31 10.19 11.77
C VAL A 260 -15.44 11.29 10.73
N ASP A 261 -14.80 12.44 10.95
CA ASP A 261 -14.91 13.59 10.06
C ASP A 261 -14.36 13.30 8.66
N LYS A 262 -13.31 12.49 8.59
CA LYS A 262 -12.59 12.15 7.35
C LYS A 262 -13.04 10.84 6.68
N GLY A 263 -14.06 10.17 7.22
CA GLY A 263 -14.48 8.86 6.71
C GLY A 263 -13.40 7.77 6.85
N LEU A 264 -12.52 7.89 7.84
CA LEU A 264 -11.49 6.89 8.14
C LEU A 264 -11.95 5.96 9.25
N GLU A 265 -11.40 4.74 9.24
CA GLU A 265 -11.53 3.82 10.36
C GLU A 265 -10.45 4.11 11.42
N PRO A 266 -10.80 4.14 12.72
CA PRO A 266 -9.83 4.25 13.79
C PRO A 266 -8.81 3.09 13.75
N ILE A 267 -7.55 3.44 13.97
CA ILE A 267 -6.45 2.48 14.09
C ILE A 267 -6.45 1.94 15.52
N SER A 268 -6.77 0.65 15.67
CA SER A 268 -6.89 -0.04 16.96
C SER A 268 -5.57 -0.63 17.50
N ASP A 269 -4.54 -0.78 16.67
CA ASP A 269 -3.25 -1.34 17.12
C ASP A 269 -2.40 -0.29 17.85
N VAL A 270 -2.20 -0.52 19.15
CA VAL A 270 -1.46 0.35 20.07
C VAL A 270 0.06 0.14 20.05
N ARG A 271 0.61 -0.83 19.31
CA ARG A 271 2.06 -1.16 19.35
C ARG A 271 2.78 -0.99 18.01
N ILE A 272 2.27 -0.18 17.11
CA ILE A 272 2.86 0.01 15.78
C ILE A 272 4.27 0.63 15.88
N ALA A 273 5.26 -0.03 15.25
CA ALA A 273 6.66 0.41 15.20
C ALA A 273 7.31 0.05 13.84
N PRO A 274 8.32 0.80 13.37
CA PRO A 274 8.89 0.65 12.03
C PRO A 274 9.35 -0.76 11.68
N HIS A 275 10.07 -1.43 12.58
CA HIS A 275 10.57 -2.78 12.36
C HIS A 275 9.44 -3.83 12.22
N ARG A 276 8.23 -3.55 12.75
CA ARG A 276 7.07 -4.42 12.60
C ARG A 276 6.43 -4.30 11.23
N PHE A 277 6.52 -3.15 10.56
CA PHE A 277 6.06 -2.99 9.18
C PHE A 277 6.79 -3.95 8.25
N ARG A 278 8.11 -3.87 8.28
CA ARG A 278 8.99 -4.74 7.49
C ARG A 278 8.75 -6.22 7.81
N ARG A 279 8.56 -6.58 9.09
CA ARG A 279 8.28 -7.96 9.50
C ARG A 279 6.92 -8.45 9.02
N THR A 280 5.89 -7.65 9.19
CA THR A 280 4.53 -7.99 8.80
C THR A 280 4.45 -8.20 7.29
N MET A 281 4.99 -7.27 6.51
CA MET A 281 5.02 -7.40 5.05
C MET A 281 5.87 -8.60 4.63
N ALA A 282 6.99 -8.87 5.30
CA ALA A 282 7.80 -10.04 4.98
C ALA A 282 7.08 -11.35 5.26
N VAL A 283 6.32 -11.45 6.35
CA VAL A 283 5.47 -12.61 6.64
C VAL A 283 4.39 -12.76 5.56
N ILE A 284 3.72 -11.69 5.16
CA ILE A 284 2.71 -11.73 4.08
C ILE A 284 3.36 -12.24 2.79
N THR A 285 4.44 -11.61 2.34
CA THR A 285 5.14 -12.01 1.11
C THR A 285 5.66 -13.44 1.19
N ALA A 286 6.13 -13.93 2.34
CA ALA A 286 6.64 -15.30 2.46
C ALA A 286 5.57 -16.37 2.17
N ASN A 287 4.29 -16.04 2.35
CA ASN A 287 3.17 -16.97 2.15
C ASN A 287 2.57 -16.88 0.74
N GLU A 288 3.11 -16.03 -0.12
CA GLU A 288 2.75 -15.97 -1.55
C GLU A 288 3.59 -16.96 -2.38
N PRO A 289 3.07 -17.41 -3.55
CA PRO A 289 3.87 -18.17 -4.51
C PRO A 289 5.17 -17.44 -4.86
N ASP A 290 6.30 -18.16 -4.87
CA ASP A 290 7.66 -17.62 -5.07
C ASP A 290 8.09 -16.51 -4.10
N GLY A 291 7.29 -16.28 -3.05
CA GLY A 291 7.46 -15.21 -2.08
C GLY A 291 8.78 -15.28 -1.32
N GLU A 292 9.28 -16.48 -1.09
CA GLU A 292 10.60 -16.72 -0.57
C GLU A 292 11.70 -16.07 -1.45
N ILE A 293 11.69 -16.31 -2.76
CA ILE A 293 12.67 -15.72 -3.70
C ILE A 293 12.52 -14.20 -3.71
N ALA A 294 11.28 -13.71 -3.79
CA ALA A 294 10.96 -12.28 -3.75
C ALA A 294 11.53 -11.62 -2.48
N LEU A 295 11.40 -12.24 -1.31
CA LEU A 295 11.99 -11.75 -0.06
C LEU A 295 13.51 -11.73 -0.09
N GLY A 296 14.14 -12.76 -0.64
CA GLY A 296 15.59 -12.82 -0.80
C GLY A 296 16.11 -11.61 -1.59
N ILE A 297 15.43 -11.25 -2.67
CA ILE A 297 15.74 -10.11 -3.53
C ILE A 297 15.44 -8.78 -2.83
N THR A 298 14.23 -8.61 -2.30
CA THR A 298 13.76 -7.34 -1.71
C THR A 298 14.48 -6.99 -0.42
N LEU A 299 14.71 -7.96 0.46
CA LEU A 299 15.43 -7.74 1.72
C LEU A 299 16.95 -7.68 1.54
N LYS A 300 17.46 -7.90 0.31
CA LYS A 300 18.89 -7.97 -0.04
C LYS A 300 19.65 -9.09 0.68
N HIS A 301 18.94 -10.18 0.99
CA HIS A 301 19.51 -11.38 1.62
C HIS A 301 19.87 -12.47 0.58
N ASN A 302 19.72 -12.20 -0.73
CA ASN A 302 19.93 -13.21 -1.77
C ASN A 302 21.38 -13.75 -1.79
N ALA A 303 22.38 -12.90 -1.53
CA ALA A 303 23.78 -13.34 -1.38
C ALA A 303 23.98 -14.23 -0.14
N THR A 304 23.23 -13.97 0.93
CA THR A 304 23.22 -14.78 2.17
C THR A 304 22.48 -16.10 1.97
N ARG A 305 21.48 -16.16 1.07
CA ARG A 305 20.76 -17.39 0.69
C ARG A 305 21.64 -18.39 -0.06
N ALA A 306 22.64 -17.93 -0.80
CA ALA A 306 23.64 -18.80 -1.41
C ALA A 306 24.57 -19.48 -0.37
N LEU A 307 24.62 -18.97 0.87
CA LEU A 307 25.59 -19.41 1.88
C LEU A 307 25.00 -19.80 3.26
N THR A 308 23.77 -19.42 3.62
CA THR A 308 23.17 -19.65 4.96
C THR A 308 21.64 -19.54 4.96
N ASN A 309 20.95 -20.62 5.35
CA ASN A 309 19.48 -20.76 5.37
C ASN A 309 18.74 -20.10 6.55
N ALA A 310 19.41 -19.33 7.42
CA ALA A 310 18.87 -19.01 8.76
C ALA A 310 18.11 -17.67 8.90
N THR A 311 18.54 -16.59 8.23
CA THR A 311 18.06 -15.24 8.58
C THR A 311 16.74 -14.84 7.93
N THR A 312 16.45 -15.31 6.72
CA THR A 312 15.19 -14.99 6.01
C THR A 312 14.03 -15.86 6.47
N SER A 313 14.27 -17.14 6.81
CA SER A 313 13.22 -18.04 7.32
C SER A 313 12.66 -17.56 8.66
N GLY A 314 13.51 -17.04 9.56
CA GLY A 314 13.06 -16.47 10.84
C GLY A 314 12.27 -15.16 10.71
N TYR A 315 12.49 -14.38 9.65
CA TYR A 315 11.82 -13.08 9.46
C TYR A 315 10.42 -13.22 8.83
N GLY A 316 10.24 -14.21 7.94
CA GLY A 316 8.96 -14.53 7.30
C GLY A 316 8.10 -15.54 8.06
N ALA A 317 8.60 -16.11 9.17
CA ALA A 317 7.84 -17.09 9.96
C ALA A 317 6.59 -16.44 10.60
N PRO A 318 5.37 -16.94 10.28
CA PRO A 318 4.13 -16.41 10.85
C PRO A 318 4.02 -16.76 12.34
N THR A 319 3.30 -15.92 13.10
CA THR A 319 2.85 -16.33 14.44
C THR A 319 1.70 -17.32 14.31
N ALA A 320 1.37 -18.08 15.37
CA ALA A 320 0.26 -19.03 15.33
C ALA A 320 -1.10 -18.38 14.97
N ALA A 321 -1.32 -17.11 15.34
CA ALA A 321 -2.53 -16.38 14.96
C ALA A 321 -2.54 -16.05 13.46
N TRP A 322 -1.42 -15.53 12.93
CA TRP A 322 -1.27 -15.27 11.50
C TRP A 322 -1.33 -16.55 10.66
N ALA A 323 -0.75 -17.66 11.14
CA ALA A 323 -0.84 -18.95 10.46
C ALA A 323 -2.28 -19.44 10.31
N ARG A 324 -3.14 -19.19 11.30
CA ARG A 324 -4.58 -19.49 11.19
C ARG A 324 -5.29 -18.57 10.20
N GLU A 325 -5.00 -17.28 10.26
CA GLU A 325 -5.59 -16.28 9.34
C GLU A 325 -5.22 -16.59 7.88
N PHE A 326 -3.93 -16.82 7.61
CA PHE A 326 -3.47 -17.22 6.28
C PHE A 326 -4.02 -18.57 5.85
N GLY A 327 -4.16 -19.53 6.78
CA GLY A 327 -4.83 -20.79 6.49
C GLY A 327 -6.25 -20.55 5.98
N HIS A 328 -7.03 -19.73 6.69
CA HIS A 328 -8.41 -19.42 6.32
C HIS A 328 -8.52 -18.64 4.99
N GLU A 329 -7.67 -17.63 4.78
CA GLU A 329 -7.64 -16.86 3.52
C GLU A 329 -7.18 -17.73 2.33
N ALA A 330 -6.14 -18.54 2.50
CA ALA A 330 -5.67 -19.47 1.47
C ALA A 330 -6.74 -20.51 1.12
N GLN A 331 -7.46 -21.01 2.12
CA GLN A 331 -8.60 -21.90 1.95
C GLN A 331 -9.75 -21.23 1.18
N ASN A 332 -10.08 -19.96 1.47
CA ASN A 332 -11.09 -19.21 0.72
C ASN A 332 -10.67 -18.94 -0.73
N ALA A 333 -9.41 -18.55 -0.95
CA ALA A 333 -8.86 -18.33 -2.29
C ALA A 333 -8.86 -19.62 -3.11
N THR A 334 -8.43 -20.73 -2.49
CA THR A 334 -8.47 -22.06 -3.10
C THR A 334 -9.88 -22.46 -3.48
N ALA A 335 -10.86 -22.29 -2.58
CA ALA A 335 -12.24 -22.59 -2.87
C ALA A 335 -12.83 -21.74 -3.99
N ALA A 336 -12.43 -20.47 -4.10
CA ALA A 336 -12.85 -19.58 -5.18
C ALA A 336 -12.27 -20.00 -6.53
N GLU A 337 -10.99 -20.42 -6.57
CA GLU A 337 -10.36 -20.93 -7.78
C GLU A 337 -11.02 -22.24 -8.23
N LEU A 338 -11.28 -23.17 -7.31
CA LEU A 338 -11.86 -24.50 -7.58
C LEU A 338 -13.29 -24.50 -8.13
N VAL A 339 -13.99 -23.36 -8.13
CA VAL A 339 -15.35 -23.28 -8.68
C VAL A 339 -15.37 -23.64 -10.17
N SER A 340 -14.34 -23.23 -10.93
CA SER A 340 -14.25 -23.54 -12.36
C SER A 340 -14.04 -25.04 -12.60
N GLU A 341 -13.10 -25.65 -11.88
CA GLU A 341 -12.86 -27.09 -11.93
C GLU A 341 -14.11 -27.88 -11.51
N TRP A 342 -14.79 -27.47 -10.44
CA TRP A 342 -16.03 -28.11 -10.01
C TRP A 342 -17.12 -28.05 -11.08
N SER A 343 -17.33 -26.89 -11.70
CA SER A 343 -18.34 -26.71 -12.75
C SER A 343 -18.09 -27.62 -13.94
N GLN A 344 -16.85 -27.65 -14.43
CA GLN A 344 -16.46 -28.50 -15.57
C GLN A 344 -16.61 -30.00 -15.24
N HIS A 345 -16.22 -30.40 -14.02
CA HIS A 345 -16.38 -31.78 -13.56
C HIS A 345 -17.85 -32.18 -13.42
N ALA A 346 -18.70 -31.28 -12.90
CA ALA A 346 -20.15 -31.51 -12.78
C ALA A 346 -20.84 -31.66 -14.15
N GLU A 347 -20.32 -31.02 -15.19
CA GLU A 347 -20.74 -31.21 -16.59
C GLU A 347 -20.22 -32.52 -17.22
N GLY A 348 -19.45 -33.32 -16.47
CA GLY A 348 -18.88 -34.59 -16.92
C GLY A 348 -17.58 -34.45 -17.72
N GLN A 349 -16.94 -33.28 -17.69
CA GLN A 349 -15.66 -33.08 -18.34
C GLN A 349 -14.53 -33.75 -17.54
N ARG A 350 -13.57 -34.37 -18.24
CA ARG A 350 -12.37 -34.94 -17.62
C ARG A 350 -11.31 -33.86 -17.51
N ILE A 351 -11.14 -33.31 -16.30
CA ILE A 351 -10.37 -32.08 -16.08
C ILE A 351 -9.00 -32.30 -15.42
N SER A 352 -8.70 -33.50 -14.94
CA SER A 352 -7.53 -33.72 -14.08
C SER A 352 -6.66 -34.90 -14.52
N ARG A 353 -5.35 -34.75 -14.34
CA ARG A 353 -4.29 -35.73 -14.63
C ARG A 353 -3.38 -35.93 -13.41
N GLY A 354 -2.51 -36.93 -13.50
CA GLY A 354 -1.53 -37.25 -12.45
C GLY A 354 -2.04 -38.21 -11.37
N PRO A 355 -1.18 -38.59 -10.42
CA PRO A 355 -1.48 -39.64 -9.44
C PRO A 355 -2.60 -39.26 -8.45
N GLY A 356 -2.83 -37.97 -8.19
CA GLY A 356 -3.87 -37.46 -7.31
C GLY A 356 -5.23 -37.22 -7.97
N ALA A 357 -5.33 -37.28 -9.31
CA ALA A 357 -6.53 -36.97 -10.07
C ALA A 357 -7.80 -37.67 -9.57
N ALA A 358 -7.72 -38.98 -9.31
CA ALA A 358 -8.88 -39.76 -8.86
C ALA A 358 -9.40 -39.31 -7.49
N ALA A 359 -8.51 -38.94 -6.57
CA ALA A 359 -8.89 -38.44 -5.25
C ALA A 359 -9.50 -37.03 -5.35
N PHE A 360 -8.96 -36.20 -6.23
CA PHE A 360 -9.50 -34.87 -6.50
C PHE A 360 -10.91 -34.93 -7.09
N ASN A 361 -11.11 -35.72 -8.15
CA ASN A 361 -12.43 -35.92 -8.76
C ASN A 361 -13.44 -36.50 -7.75
N SER A 362 -13.01 -37.46 -6.90
CA SER A 362 -13.87 -38.00 -5.83
C SER A 362 -14.28 -36.94 -4.79
N GLY A 363 -13.40 -35.98 -4.50
CA GLY A 363 -13.72 -34.85 -3.63
C GLY A 363 -14.72 -33.90 -4.28
N LEU A 364 -14.57 -33.62 -5.57
CA LEU A 364 -15.56 -32.84 -6.34
C LEU A 364 -16.92 -33.54 -6.36
N ASP A 365 -16.96 -34.86 -6.57
CA ASP A 365 -18.19 -35.67 -6.51
C ASP A 365 -18.84 -35.63 -5.12
N HIS A 366 -18.04 -35.55 -4.05
CA HIS A 366 -18.54 -35.40 -2.70
C HIS A 366 -19.19 -34.02 -2.48
N VAL A 367 -18.52 -32.95 -2.92
CA VAL A 367 -19.05 -31.59 -2.88
C VAL A 367 -20.34 -31.47 -3.69
N THR A 368 -20.41 -32.04 -4.90
CA THR A 368 -21.62 -32.04 -5.73
C THR A 368 -22.79 -32.69 -5.00
N ARG A 369 -22.60 -33.88 -4.41
CA ARG A 369 -23.66 -34.56 -3.64
C ARG A 369 -24.14 -33.75 -2.43
N GLN A 370 -23.23 -33.10 -1.71
CA GLN A 370 -23.59 -32.26 -0.57
C GLN A 370 -24.32 -30.99 -0.99
N TYR A 371 -23.88 -30.38 -2.10
CA TYR A 371 -24.51 -29.20 -2.68
C TYR A 371 -25.93 -29.53 -3.14
N GLU A 372 -26.13 -30.65 -3.84
CA GLU A 372 -27.44 -31.19 -4.28
C GLU A 372 -28.43 -31.43 -3.14
N GLN A 373 -27.93 -31.86 -1.98
CA GLN A 373 -28.74 -32.13 -0.79
C GLN A 373 -29.02 -30.88 0.07
N SER A 374 -28.37 -29.76 -0.23
CA SER A 374 -28.53 -28.54 0.55
C SER A 374 -29.86 -27.84 0.20
N PRO A 375 -30.67 -27.45 1.21
CA PRO A 375 -31.93 -26.72 0.98
C PRO A 375 -31.73 -25.33 0.32
N ALA A 376 -30.48 -24.85 0.22
CA ALA A 376 -30.09 -23.59 -0.43
C ALA A 376 -29.69 -23.74 -1.92
N HIS A 377 -29.98 -24.89 -2.55
CA HIS A 377 -29.48 -25.35 -3.86
C HIS A 377 -29.51 -24.35 -5.04
N ILE A 378 -30.41 -23.37 -5.06
CA ILE A 378 -30.61 -22.52 -6.24
C ILE A 378 -29.82 -21.22 -6.12
N GLY A 379 -28.60 -21.23 -6.67
CA GLY A 379 -27.80 -20.04 -6.94
C GLY A 379 -26.99 -19.48 -5.76
N ASP A 380 -26.82 -20.24 -4.67
CA ASP A 380 -26.00 -19.79 -3.55
C ASP A 380 -24.51 -20.14 -3.73
N ASP A 381 -23.84 -19.27 -4.48
CA ASP A 381 -22.38 -19.25 -4.69
C ASP A 381 -21.58 -19.35 -3.38
N ARG A 382 -22.12 -18.83 -2.28
CA ARG A 382 -21.47 -18.87 -0.97
C ARG A 382 -21.49 -20.27 -0.36
N THR A 383 -22.62 -20.98 -0.50
CA THR A 383 -22.73 -22.37 -0.02
C THR A 383 -21.75 -23.27 -0.76
N LEU A 384 -21.65 -23.17 -2.10
CA LEU A 384 -20.68 -23.94 -2.88
C LEU A 384 -19.24 -23.69 -2.43
N ARG A 385 -18.84 -22.42 -2.29
CA ARG A 385 -17.47 -22.08 -1.85
C ARG A 385 -17.16 -22.61 -0.45
N ASN A 386 -18.13 -22.61 0.47
CA ASN A 386 -17.92 -23.20 1.79
C ASN A 386 -17.68 -24.72 1.71
N LEU A 387 -18.46 -25.44 0.91
CA LEU A 387 -18.28 -26.88 0.72
C LEU A 387 -16.92 -27.22 0.08
N LEU A 388 -16.54 -26.47 -0.97
CA LEU A 388 -15.22 -26.62 -1.60
C LEU A 388 -14.08 -26.34 -0.62
N ARG A 389 -14.22 -25.31 0.21
CA ARG A 389 -13.23 -24.98 1.24
C ARG A 389 -13.06 -26.11 2.25
N ASP A 390 -14.18 -26.67 2.71
CA ASP A 390 -14.17 -27.69 3.76
C ASP A 390 -13.63 -29.03 3.22
N GLU A 391 -13.95 -29.39 1.97
CA GLU A 391 -13.42 -30.61 1.31
C GLU A 391 -11.92 -30.49 1.00
N PHE A 392 -11.48 -29.31 0.53
CA PHE A 392 -10.11 -29.08 0.04
C PHE A 392 -9.29 -28.19 0.98
N SER A 393 -9.51 -28.31 2.29
CA SER A 393 -8.90 -27.42 3.31
C SER A 393 -7.37 -27.43 3.34
N ASP A 394 -6.77 -28.55 2.91
CA ASP A 394 -5.31 -28.74 2.84
C ASP A 394 -4.76 -28.61 1.41
N LEU A 395 -5.63 -28.40 0.42
CA LEU A 395 -5.21 -28.28 -0.97
C LEU A 395 -4.40 -27.00 -1.16
N ARG A 396 -3.29 -27.13 -1.87
CA ARG A 396 -2.42 -26.01 -2.24
C ARG A 396 -2.38 -25.88 -3.74
N ILE A 397 -2.74 -24.70 -4.22
CA ILE A 397 -2.61 -24.33 -5.62
C ILE A 397 -1.12 -24.11 -5.92
N GLY A 398 -0.66 -24.62 -7.05
CA GLY A 398 0.74 -24.54 -7.46
C GLY A 398 0.84 -24.32 -8.95
N THR A 399 1.99 -23.81 -9.38
CA THR A 399 2.22 -23.43 -10.79
C THR A 399 2.33 -24.63 -11.72
N LEU A 400 2.85 -25.76 -11.23
CA LEU A 400 3.05 -26.99 -12.03
C LEU A 400 1.98 -28.06 -11.77
N ASN A 401 1.39 -28.05 -10.58
CA ASN A 401 0.33 -28.95 -10.15
C ASN A 401 -0.36 -28.38 -8.90
N HIS A 402 -1.60 -28.79 -8.65
CA HIS A 402 -2.21 -28.67 -7.32
C HIS A 402 -1.73 -29.82 -6.43
N CYS A 403 -1.58 -29.55 -5.13
CA CYS A 403 -1.21 -30.53 -4.12
C CYS A 403 -2.38 -30.74 -3.17
N LEU A 404 -2.91 -31.96 -3.10
CA LEU A 404 -4.01 -32.32 -2.18
C LEU A 404 -3.65 -32.22 -0.67
N GLY A 405 -2.42 -31.85 -0.31
CA GLY A 405 -2.07 -31.55 1.09
C GLY A 405 -1.84 -32.73 2.02
N ALA A 406 -2.22 -33.96 1.65
CA ALA A 406 -2.13 -35.11 2.54
C ALA A 406 -0.68 -35.52 2.85
N ALA A 407 -0.19 -35.23 4.06
CA ALA A 407 1.21 -35.45 4.46
C ALA A 407 1.68 -36.91 4.31
N ASN A 408 0.81 -37.89 4.61
CA ASN A 408 1.12 -39.32 4.47
C ASN A 408 1.27 -39.81 3.01
N LYS A 409 0.82 -39.01 2.04
CA LYS A 409 0.90 -39.29 0.60
C LYS A 409 1.97 -38.46 -0.11
N ALA A 410 2.64 -37.55 0.60
CA ALA A 410 3.53 -36.55 0.04
C ALA A 410 4.92 -37.14 -0.27
N GLU A 411 5.29 -37.19 -1.55
CA GLU A 411 6.61 -37.67 -1.99
C GLU A 411 7.74 -36.76 -1.48
N CYS A 412 7.47 -35.45 -1.43
CA CYS A 412 8.40 -34.42 -0.98
C CYS A 412 8.86 -34.56 0.48
N LEU A 413 8.19 -35.40 1.28
CA LEU A 413 8.52 -35.64 2.68
C LEU A 413 9.36 -36.91 2.90
N LYS A 414 9.56 -37.72 1.85
CA LYS A 414 10.36 -38.94 1.97
C LYS A 414 11.82 -38.60 2.24
N GLY A 415 12.41 -39.31 3.20
CA GLY A 415 13.82 -39.15 3.58
C GLY A 415 14.13 -37.91 4.41
N LEU A 416 13.12 -37.07 4.75
CA LEU A 416 13.31 -35.93 5.62
C LEU A 416 13.24 -36.31 7.11
N PRO A 417 13.88 -35.54 8.00
CA PRO A 417 13.74 -35.69 9.44
C PRO A 417 12.33 -35.29 9.91
N ASP A 418 11.92 -35.77 11.09
CA ASP A 418 10.52 -35.68 11.53
C ASP A 418 10.06 -34.25 11.88
N ASP A 419 11.00 -33.39 12.28
CA ASP A 419 10.77 -31.96 12.45
C ASP A 419 10.41 -31.26 11.14
N ALA A 420 11.08 -31.62 10.04
CA ALA A 420 10.75 -31.11 8.71
C ALA A 420 9.40 -31.65 8.20
N LYS A 421 9.02 -32.89 8.56
CA LYS A 421 7.72 -33.46 8.18
C LYS A 421 6.55 -32.80 8.91
N ALA A 422 6.77 -32.27 10.12
CA ALA A 422 5.72 -31.64 10.91
C ALA A 422 5.09 -30.41 10.23
N GLY A 423 5.82 -29.77 9.30
CA GLY A 423 5.33 -28.63 8.51
C GLY A 423 4.39 -28.98 7.36
N GLY A 424 4.13 -30.27 7.10
CA GLY A 424 3.31 -30.72 5.98
C GLY A 424 4.03 -30.68 4.62
N PRO A 425 3.33 -30.93 3.50
CA PRO A 425 3.95 -31.03 2.18
C PRO A 425 4.74 -29.77 1.78
N ILE A 426 5.86 -29.98 1.10
CA ILE A 426 6.80 -28.94 0.66
C ILE A 426 6.74 -28.87 -0.88
N PRO A 427 6.00 -27.91 -1.47
CA PRO A 427 5.77 -27.86 -2.92
C PRO A 427 7.04 -27.76 -3.76
N SER A 428 8.08 -27.06 -3.28
CA SER A 428 9.36 -26.91 -3.97
C SER A 428 10.17 -28.21 -4.10
N LEU A 429 9.83 -29.23 -3.33
CA LEU A 429 10.41 -30.58 -3.41
C LEU A 429 9.44 -31.59 -4.02
N CYS A 430 8.32 -31.12 -4.60
CA CYS A 430 7.33 -31.99 -5.20
C CYS A 430 7.90 -32.70 -6.44
N SER A 431 7.49 -33.96 -6.64
CA SER A 431 7.65 -34.67 -7.90
C SER A 431 6.25 -34.87 -8.51
N PRO A 432 5.79 -34.00 -9.43
CA PRO A 432 4.40 -34.01 -9.90
C PRO A 432 3.99 -35.31 -10.58
N VAL A 433 4.94 -36.02 -11.19
CA VAL A 433 4.73 -37.28 -11.91
C VAL A 433 4.45 -38.45 -10.96
N THR A 434 5.05 -38.45 -9.76
CA THR A 434 5.03 -39.61 -8.86
C THR A 434 4.25 -39.36 -7.57
N CYS A 435 4.11 -38.10 -7.15
CA CYS A 435 3.47 -37.73 -5.91
C CYS A 435 1.95 -37.98 -5.95
N ARG A 436 1.45 -38.76 -5.00
CA ARG A 436 0.01 -39.10 -4.87
C ARG A 436 -0.89 -37.91 -4.51
N ASN A 437 -0.30 -36.77 -4.15
CA ASN A 437 -1.03 -35.52 -3.96
C ASN A 437 -1.10 -34.66 -5.23
N SER A 438 -0.37 -35.02 -6.29
CA SER A 438 -0.25 -34.18 -7.48
C SER A 438 -1.47 -34.32 -8.39
N VAL A 439 -2.13 -33.20 -8.63
CA VAL A 439 -3.27 -33.06 -9.53
C VAL A 439 -2.88 -32.04 -10.60
N ILE A 440 -2.99 -32.44 -11.86
CA ILE A 440 -2.62 -31.62 -13.01
C ILE A 440 -3.90 -31.30 -13.77
N THR A 441 -4.44 -30.11 -13.53
CA THR A 441 -5.60 -29.57 -14.25
C THR A 441 -5.22 -29.01 -15.62
N GLU A 442 -6.22 -28.62 -16.41
CA GLU A 442 -6.03 -27.98 -17.72
C GLU A 442 -5.12 -26.74 -17.65
N ARG A 443 -5.22 -25.95 -16.59
CA ARG A 443 -4.36 -24.77 -16.35
C ARG A 443 -2.86 -25.09 -16.39
N HIS A 444 -2.45 -26.26 -15.91
CA HIS A 444 -1.05 -26.65 -15.90
C HIS A 444 -0.61 -27.28 -17.21
N THR A 445 -1.57 -27.79 -18.01
CA THR A 445 -1.27 -28.62 -19.18
C THR A 445 -0.44 -27.87 -20.22
N ALA A 446 -0.72 -26.59 -20.44
CA ALA A 446 0.04 -25.74 -21.35
C ALA A 446 1.53 -25.62 -20.93
N ILE A 447 1.83 -25.58 -19.63
CA ILE A 447 3.21 -25.49 -19.13
C ILE A 447 3.95 -26.80 -19.42
N TRP A 448 3.32 -27.94 -19.16
CA TRP A 448 3.90 -29.26 -19.42
C TRP A 448 4.09 -29.54 -20.91
N GLN A 449 3.16 -29.10 -21.76
CA GLN A 449 3.30 -29.18 -23.22
C GLN A 449 4.47 -28.32 -23.71
N SER A 450 4.59 -27.08 -23.23
CA SER A 450 5.71 -26.22 -23.58
C SER A 450 7.06 -26.80 -23.17
N GLU A 451 7.13 -27.43 -21.99
CA GLU A 451 8.35 -28.12 -21.54
C GLU A 451 8.67 -29.34 -22.42
N GLN A 452 7.65 -30.10 -22.83
CA GLN A 452 7.85 -31.22 -23.76
C GLN A 452 8.44 -30.74 -25.09
N ASP A 453 7.84 -29.71 -25.69
CA ASP A 453 8.27 -29.16 -26.97
C ASP A 453 9.72 -28.65 -26.91
N GLU A 454 10.08 -27.98 -25.80
CA GLU A 454 11.43 -27.49 -25.57
C GLU A 454 12.45 -28.63 -25.42
N LEU A 455 12.10 -29.68 -24.67
CA LEU A 455 12.97 -30.85 -24.52
C LEU A 455 13.16 -31.59 -25.85
N GLU A 456 12.10 -31.76 -26.64
CA GLU A 456 12.17 -32.35 -27.99
C GLU A 456 13.04 -31.51 -28.92
N ARG A 457 12.91 -30.17 -28.86
CA ARG A 457 13.75 -29.23 -29.60
C ARG A 457 15.21 -29.35 -29.20
N LEU A 458 15.52 -29.39 -27.90
CA LEU A 458 16.90 -29.53 -27.40
C LEU A 458 17.52 -30.88 -27.83
N LEU A 459 16.76 -31.97 -27.77
CA LEU A 459 17.20 -33.30 -28.18
C LEU A 459 17.45 -33.43 -29.69
N SER A 460 16.91 -32.52 -30.50
CA SER A 460 17.20 -32.47 -31.94
C SER A 460 18.66 -32.08 -32.26
N ASP A 461 19.39 -31.48 -31.30
CA ASP A 461 20.80 -31.14 -31.49
C ASP A 461 21.69 -32.40 -31.48
N ARG A 462 22.26 -32.69 -32.65
CA ARG A 462 23.15 -33.83 -32.86
C ARG A 462 24.50 -33.68 -32.17
N ARG A 463 24.93 -32.46 -31.83
CA ARG A 463 26.25 -32.16 -31.25
C ARG A 463 26.30 -32.29 -29.72
N MET A 464 25.17 -32.65 -29.10
CA MET A 464 25.05 -32.81 -27.66
C MET A 464 25.89 -33.98 -27.11
N ALA A 465 26.55 -33.75 -25.98
CA ALA A 465 27.30 -34.78 -25.27
C ALA A 465 26.37 -35.92 -24.79
N PRO A 466 26.79 -37.20 -24.84
CA PRO A 466 25.94 -38.34 -24.51
C PRO A 466 25.27 -38.28 -23.13
N ALA A 467 26.02 -37.91 -22.09
CA ALA A 467 25.49 -37.79 -20.73
C ALA A 467 24.42 -36.70 -20.59
N HIS A 468 24.53 -35.61 -21.37
CA HIS A 468 23.51 -34.55 -21.37
C HIS A 468 22.24 -35.00 -22.11
N ARG A 469 22.42 -35.72 -23.24
CA ARG A 469 21.30 -36.30 -23.99
C ARG A 469 20.51 -37.28 -23.13
N GLU A 470 21.19 -38.22 -22.47
CA GLU A 470 20.55 -39.20 -21.59
C GLU A 470 19.73 -38.52 -20.48
N ARG A 471 20.27 -37.45 -19.86
CA ARG A 471 19.54 -36.67 -18.85
C ARG A 471 18.28 -36.00 -19.42
N LEU A 472 18.35 -35.42 -20.62
CA LEU A 472 17.19 -34.80 -21.27
C LEU A 472 16.16 -35.83 -21.72
N GLU A 473 16.59 -37.00 -22.18
CA GLU A 473 15.70 -38.13 -22.52
C GLU A 473 14.92 -38.60 -21.27
N GLN A 474 15.60 -38.76 -20.13
CA GLN A 474 14.95 -39.10 -18.85
C GLN A 474 13.94 -38.02 -18.40
N GLN A 475 14.28 -36.74 -18.59
CA GLN A 475 13.37 -35.63 -18.28
C GLN A 475 12.15 -35.62 -19.21
N LEU A 476 12.35 -35.85 -20.50
CA LEU A 476 11.28 -35.93 -21.49
C LEU A 476 10.35 -37.12 -21.20
N ASP A 477 10.89 -38.26 -20.81
CA ASP A 477 10.10 -39.43 -20.41
C ASP A 477 9.21 -39.13 -19.18
N LEU A 478 9.69 -38.34 -18.23
CA LEU A 478 8.89 -37.88 -17.09
C LEU A 478 7.77 -36.93 -17.52
N VAL A 479 8.06 -35.96 -18.38
CA VAL A 479 7.07 -35.02 -18.91
C VAL A 479 5.99 -35.76 -19.72
N ARG A 480 6.40 -36.71 -20.56
CA ARG A 480 5.48 -37.55 -21.36
C ARG A 480 4.52 -38.39 -20.54
N ARG A 481 4.89 -38.78 -19.32
CA ARG A 481 3.96 -39.45 -18.39
C ARG A 481 2.80 -38.55 -17.96
N ILE A 482 2.96 -37.23 -18.03
CA ILE A 482 1.90 -36.26 -17.72
C ILE A 482 1.14 -35.91 -18.99
N THR A 483 1.84 -35.49 -20.04
CA THR A 483 1.22 -35.00 -21.29
C THR A 483 0.54 -36.12 -22.08
N GLY A 484 1.07 -37.34 -22.01
CA GLY A 484 0.51 -38.54 -22.64
C GLY A 484 -0.59 -39.24 -21.84
N GLN A 485 -0.84 -38.84 -20.59
CA GLN A 485 -1.91 -39.43 -19.77
C GLN A 485 -3.26 -38.81 -20.15
N GLU A 486 -4.24 -39.61 -20.58
CA GLU A 486 -5.61 -39.10 -20.74
C GLU A 486 -6.14 -38.52 -19.42
N PRO A 487 -6.81 -37.35 -19.46
CA PRO A 487 -7.46 -36.81 -18.27
C PRO A 487 -8.52 -37.79 -17.77
N ARG A 488 -8.62 -37.89 -16.44
CA ARG A 488 -9.50 -38.85 -15.75
C ARG A 488 -10.87 -38.27 -15.46
#